data_AF-A0A167SWF3-F1
#
_entry.id   AF-A0A167SWF3-F1
#
_cell.length_a   1.000
_cell.length_b   1.000
_cell.length_c   1.000
_cell.angle_alpha   90.00
_cell.angle_beta   90.00
_cell.angle_gamma   90.00
#
_symmetry.space_group_name_H-M   'P 1'
#
loop_
_entity.id
_entity.type
_entity.pdbx_description
1 polymer ?
#
loop_
_entity_poly.entity_id
_entity_poly.type
_entity_poly.pdbx_seq_one_letter_code
_entity_poly.pdbx_strand_id
1 'polypeptide(L)'
;KGKNVRGQRYNTRARALQHRIDVKVHAAKMRYRHGRRAYLALAGNGPWTSQYKELLDDDCRAMNERELTQREKEDRREKIRAGEREVGDTRDGVVVNGVMGDTRRVLSWIWYNVASQGTEDAAAVLEGLRVQWAKSKASARSWSDDVHLLVEEMRRVEAATHHIADRWTRDSKLRSGAPSELQEGLTGYAFRHTAMEERLANKWAEQWRKGRARAAPILAGNMEAAEEAERLTKTDVLIEIELEEDDSPPVDDDF
;
A
#
# COMPACT_ATOMS: atom_id res chain seq x y z
N LYS A 1 -30.92 9.53 -11.84
CA LYS A 1 -31.13 10.55 -10.77
C LYS A 1 -30.78 9.93 -9.40
N GLY A 2 -29.51 9.94 -9.00
CA GLY A 2 -29.06 9.47 -7.69
C GLY A 2 -29.05 10.60 -6.66
N LYS A 3 -30.23 10.98 -6.14
CA LYS A 3 -30.32 11.80 -4.93
C LYS A 3 -30.21 10.85 -3.75
N ASN A 4 -29.06 10.84 -3.08
CA ASN A 4 -28.89 10.63 -1.63
C ASN A 4 -27.44 10.21 -1.31
N VAL A 5 -26.50 11.15 -1.41
CA VAL A 5 -25.24 11.08 -0.64
C VAL A 5 -25.44 11.94 0.60
N ARG A 6 -25.95 11.35 1.68
CA ARG A 6 -26.02 12.00 3.00
C ARG A 6 -24.76 11.60 3.78
N GLY A 7 -23.70 12.40 3.64
CA GLY A 7 -22.43 12.20 4.38
C GLY A 7 -21.49 13.40 4.43
N GLN A 8 -21.83 14.54 3.83
CA GLN A 8 -20.89 15.66 3.60
C GLN A 8 -20.45 16.45 4.86
N ARG A 9 -21.02 16.20 6.06
CA ARG A 9 -20.74 17.02 7.25
C ARG A 9 -19.48 16.63 8.04
N TYR A 10 -18.86 15.48 7.76
CA TYR A 10 -17.79 14.96 8.64
C TYR A 10 -16.36 15.43 8.33
N ASN A 11 -16.12 16.28 7.32
CA ASN A 11 -14.73 16.62 6.94
C ASN A 11 -14.43 18.13 6.79
N THR A 12 -15.38 19.04 6.97
CA THR A 12 -15.13 20.48 6.69
C THR A 12 -14.13 21.12 7.65
N ARG A 13 -14.17 20.79 8.95
CA ARG A 13 -13.23 21.33 9.95
C ARG A 13 -11.81 20.78 9.76
N ALA A 14 -11.69 19.50 9.45
CA ALA A 14 -10.42 18.85 9.16
C ALA A 14 -9.82 19.39 7.85
N ARG A 15 -10.61 19.49 6.77
CA ARG A 15 -10.22 20.10 5.50
C ARG A 15 -9.83 21.58 5.66
N ALA A 16 -10.55 22.35 6.46
CA ALA A 16 -10.19 23.75 6.75
C ALA A 16 -8.89 23.86 7.59
N LEU A 17 -8.58 22.87 8.43
CA LEU A 17 -7.30 22.82 9.13
C LEU A 17 -6.16 22.45 8.17
N GLN A 18 -6.36 21.42 7.33
CA GLN A 18 -5.41 21.02 6.28
C GLN A 18 -5.10 22.20 5.35
N HIS A 19 -6.12 22.85 4.81
CA HIS A 19 -5.94 24.01 3.94
C HIS A 19 -5.14 25.15 4.61
N ARG A 20 -5.38 25.41 5.90
CA ARG A 20 -4.59 26.40 6.65
C ARG A 20 -3.12 25.99 6.79
N ILE A 21 -2.85 24.71 6.97
CA ILE A 21 -1.48 24.17 6.99
C ILE A 21 -0.86 24.31 5.60
N ASP A 22 -1.58 23.92 4.55
CA ASP A 22 -1.07 23.98 3.17
C ASP A 22 -0.73 25.40 2.74
N VAL A 23 -1.58 26.38 3.07
CA VAL A 23 -1.29 27.81 2.85
C VAL A 23 -0.02 28.25 3.57
N LYS A 24 0.19 27.83 4.81
CA LYS A 24 1.41 28.16 5.56
C LYS A 24 2.64 27.51 4.95
N VAL A 25 2.54 26.24 4.55
CA VAL A 25 3.63 25.52 3.89
C VAL A 25 3.99 26.20 2.57
N HIS A 26 3.00 26.51 1.73
CA HIS A 26 3.23 27.21 0.47
C HIS A 26 3.88 28.58 0.70
N ALA A 27 3.40 29.36 1.67
CA ALA A 27 4.03 30.64 2.01
C ALA A 27 5.49 30.48 2.46
N ALA A 28 5.80 29.50 3.31
CA ALA A 28 7.17 29.21 3.75
C ALA A 28 8.06 28.76 2.59
N LYS A 29 7.56 27.87 1.73
CA LYS A 29 8.23 27.39 0.51
C LYS A 29 8.58 28.54 -0.42
N MET A 30 7.64 29.42 -0.70
CA MET A 30 7.86 30.59 -1.57
C MET A 30 8.87 31.57 -0.97
N ARG A 31 8.79 31.83 0.34
CA ARG A 31 9.78 32.67 1.05
C ARG A 31 11.19 32.09 0.95
N TYR A 32 11.34 30.78 1.18
CA TYR A 32 12.63 30.10 1.06
C TYR A 32 13.20 30.22 -0.36
N ARG A 33 12.40 29.88 -1.38
CA ARG A 33 12.82 29.96 -2.79
C ARG A 33 13.22 31.38 -3.19
N HIS A 34 12.44 32.37 -2.77
CA HIS A 34 12.74 33.77 -3.01
C HIS A 34 14.04 34.20 -2.32
N GLY A 35 14.19 33.92 -1.03
CA GLY A 35 15.38 34.25 -0.26
C GLY A 35 16.64 33.61 -0.82
N ARG A 36 16.57 32.32 -1.19
CA ARG A 36 17.68 31.61 -1.84
C ARG A 36 18.06 32.23 -3.18
N ARG A 37 17.08 32.60 -4.01
CA ARG A 37 17.34 33.25 -5.31
C ARG A 37 17.99 34.61 -5.14
N ALA A 38 17.50 35.42 -4.20
CA ALA A 38 18.08 36.72 -3.89
C ALA A 38 19.51 36.57 -3.35
N TYR A 39 19.73 35.62 -2.43
CA TYR A 39 21.05 35.37 -1.88
C TYR A 39 22.04 34.85 -2.94
N LEU A 40 21.58 33.98 -3.85
CA LEU A 40 22.37 33.51 -4.99
C LEU A 40 22.75 34.66 -5.94
N ALA A 41 21.85 35.62 -6.17
CA ALA A 41 22.13 36.78 -7.00
C ALA A 41 23.16 37.74 -6.36
N LEU A 42 23.19 37.83 -5.03
CA LEU A 42 24.09 38.72 -4.29
C LEU A 42 25.46 38.10 -4.01
N ALA A 43 25.48 36.87 -3.50
CA ALA A 43 26.69 36.20 -3.02
C ALA A 43 27.31 35.23 -4.04
N GLY A 44 26.57 34.89 -5.10
CA GLY A 44 26.99 33.88 -6.07
C GLY A 44 27.00 32.46 -5.50
N ASN A 45 27.54 31.52 -6.28
CA ASN A 45 27.68 30.13 -5.86
C ASN A 45 28.79 30.01 -4.81
N GLY A 46 28.54 29.28 -3.72
CA GLY A 46 29.50 29.17 -2.62
C GLY A 46 29.16 28.04 -1.64
N PRO A 47 29.96 27.84 -0.58
CA PRO A 47 29.79 26.72 0.36
C PRO A 47 28.38 26.64 0.99
N TRP A 48 27.70 27.78 1.09
CA TRP A 48 26.34 27.91 1.60
C TRP A 48 25.29 27.13 0.78
N THR A 49 25.53 26.87 -0.52
CA THR A 49 24.57 26.14 -1.38
C THR A 49 24.44 24.66 -1.00
N SER A 50 25.45 24.11 -0.33
CA SER A 50 25.42 22.75 0.22
C SER A 50 24.48 22.63 1.42
N GLN A 51 24.40 23.68 2.24
CA GLN A 51 23.52 23.75 3.40
C GLN A 51 22.10 24.18 3.02
N TYR A 52 21.97 25.18 2.14
CA TYR A 52 20.71 25.69 1.63
C TYR A 52 20.49 25.26 0.18
N LYS A 53 20.10 23.99 0.02
CA LYS A 53 19.85 23.36 -1.27
C LYS A 53 18.65 23.98 -1.99
N GLU A 54 18.56 23.75 -3.29
CA GLU A 54 17.34 24.07 -4.02
C GLU A 54 16.17 23.26 -3.47
N LEU A 55 15.07 23.93 -3.12
CA LEU A 55 13.89 23.29 -2.57
C LEU A 55 12.95 22.92 -3.71
N LEU A 56 12.87 21.63 -4.03
CA LEU A 56 11.95 21.07 -5.01
C LEU A 56 10.55 20.90 -4.40
N ASP A 57 9.53 20.76 -5.25
CA ASP A 57 8.18 20.49 -4.76
C ASP A 57 8.12 19.16 -4.01
N ASP A 58 8.90 18.19 -4.49
CA ASP A 58 9.08 16.87 -3.90
C ASP A 58 9.79 16.87 -2.54
N ASP A 59 10.48 17.95 -2.18
CA ASP A 59 11.13 18.06 -0.87
C ASP A 59 10.14 18.47 0.23
N CYS A 60 9.05 19.14 -0.12
CA CYS A 60 8.02 19.59 0.82
C CYS A 60 7.06 18.45 1.14
N ARG A 61 7.52 17.47 1.93
CA ARG A 61 6.73 16.31 2.35
C ARG A 61 6.71 16.14 3.85
N ALA A 62 5.60 15.63 4.37
CA ALA A 62 5.50 15.29 5.78
C ALA A 62 6.40 14.09 6.10
N MET A 63 6.91 14.02 7.33
CA MET A 63 7.74 12.90 7.80
C MET A 63 7.03 11.53 7.71
N ASN A 64 5.69 11.50 7.58
CA ASN A 64 4.86 10.30 7.43
C ASN A 64 4.44 9.99 5.98
N GLU A 65 4.76 10.86 5.03
CA GLU A 65 4.27 10.75 3.65
C GLU A 65 5.11 9.72 2.87
N ARG A 66 4.43 8.80 2.18
CA ARG A 66 5.11 7.88 1.24
C ARG A 66 5.54 8.65 0.01
N GLU A 67 6.65 8.26 -0.62
CA GLU A 67 6.88 8.70 -1.98
C GLU A 67 5.71 8.21 -2.85
N LEU A 68 5.11 9.11 -3.63
CA LEU A 68 4.11 8.70 -4.60
C LEU A 68 4.73 7.69 -5.57
N THR A 69 4.05 6.58 -5.81
CA THR A 69 4.45 5.63 -6.85
C THR A 69 4.43 6.32 -8.22
N GLN A 70 5.19 5.82 -9.21
CA GLN A 70 5.22 6.44 -10.55
C GLN A 70 3.82 6.58 -11.15
N ARG A 71 2.98 5.57 -10.97
CA ARG A 71 1.58 5.57 -11.38
C ARG A 71 0.77 6.67 -10.68
N GLU A 72 0.91 6.84 -9.37
CA GLU A 72 0.24 7.94 -8.66
C GLU A 72 0.78 9.33 -9.03
N LYS A 73 2.07 9.42 -9.39
CA LYS A 73 2.66 10.65 -9.93
C LYS A 73 2.07 10.98 -11.31
N GLU A 74 1.88 9.98 -12.16
CA GLU A 74 1.23 10.11 -13.46
C GLU A 74 -0.24 10.50 -13.32
N ASP A 75 -1.00 9.80 -12.47
CA ASP A 75 -2.39 10.16 -12.15
C ASP A 75 -2.49 11.59 -11.61
N ARG A 76 -1.54 12.02 -10.75
CA ARG A 76 -1.47 13.40 -10.27
C ARG A 76 -1.20 14.39 -11.42
N ARG A 77 -0.24 14.07 -12.29
CA ARG A 77 0.08 14.90 -13.48
C ARG A 77 -1.10 14.98 -14.44
N GLU A 78 -1.87 13.91 -14.59
CA GLU A 78 -3.06 13.86 -15.43
C GLU A 78 -4.20 14.66 -14.83
N LYS A 79 -4.47 14.55 -13.53
CA LYS A 79 -5.46 15.39 -12.83
C LYS A 79 -5.12 16.88 -12.92
N ILE A 80 -3.83 17.23 -12.80
CA ILE A 80 -3.36 18.60 -13.01
C ILE A 80 -3.60 19.05 -14.47
N ARG A 81 -3.32 18.19 -15.46
CA ARG A 81 -3.56 18.48 -16.88
C ARG A 81 -5.05 18.61 -17.22
N ALA A 82 -5.90 17.78 -16.62
CA ALA A 82 -7.35 17.78 -16.80
C ALA A 82 -8.05 18.96 -16.09
N GLY A 83 -7.33 19.69 -15.22
CA GLY A 83 -7.89 20.82 -14.47
C GLY A 83 -8.91 20.42 -13.40
N GLU A 84 -8.98 19.14 -13.05
CA GLU A 84 -9.83 18.64 -11.96
C GLU A 84 -9.30 19.16 -10.62
N ARG A 85 -9.95 20.20 -10.10
CA ARG A 85 -9.61 20.79 -8.80
C ARG A 85 -10.30 20.02 -7.68
N GLU A 86 -9.55 19.34 -6.83
CA GLU A 86 -10.07 19.07 -5.48
C GLU A 86 -10.11 20.40 -4.70
N VAL A 87 -11.29 20.76 -4.21
CA VAL A 87 -11.50 21.93 -3.35
C VAL A 87 -10.67 21.75 -2.08
N GLY A 88 -9.53 22.45 -2.01
CA GLY A 88 -8.56 22.36 -0.92
C GLY A 88 -7.11 22.30 -1.38
N ASP A 89 -6.86 21.95 -2.65
CA ASP A 89 -5.53 21.84 -3.24
C ASP A 89 -4.98 23.23 -3.57
N THR A 90 -4.34 23.88 -2.60
CA THR A 90 -3.30 24.85 -2.97
C THR A 90 -2.31 24.07 -3.82
N ARG A 91 -1.94 24.57 -5.02
CA ARG A 91 -1.07 23.95 -6.06
C ARG A 91 0.12 23.07 -5.60
N ASP A 92 0.50 23.14 -4.33
CA ASP A 92 1.67 22.60 -3.66
C ASP A 92 1.38 22.03 -2.25
N GLY A 93 0.16 21.55 -1.97
CA GLY A 93 -0.16 20.95 -0.66
C GLY A 93 0.72 19.74 -0.34
N VAL A 94 1.14 19.61 0.92
CA VAL A 94 1.83 18.41 1.42
C VAL A 94 0.77 17.32 1.51
N VAL A 95 0.91 16.21 0.78
CA VAL A 95 -0.10 15.15 0.84
C VAL A 95 0.07 14.42 2.18
N VAL A 96 -0.69 14.81 3.19
CA VAL A 96 -0.72 14.10 4.47
C VAL A 96 -1.54 12.81 4.32
N ASN A 97 -1.08 11.91 3.47
CA ASN A 97 -1.58 10.55 3.41
C ASN A 97 -0.81 9.73 4.45
N GLY A 98 -1.45 9.51 5.59
CA GLY A 98 -1.00 8.52 6.56
C GLY A 98 -1.19 7.13 5.96
N VAL A 99 -0.15 6.59 5.33
CA VAL A 99 -0.14 5.22 4.81
C VAL A 99 0.96 4.45 5.51
N MET A 100 0.59 3.28 6.02
CA MET A 100 1.43 2.27 6.67
C MET A 100 2.12 1.41 5.60
N GLY A 101 3.35 0.96 5.85
CA GLY A 101 3.94 -0.15 5.10
C GLY A 101 4.87 0.20 3.93
N ASP A 102 5.80 1.14 4.09
CA ASP A 102 6.96 1.19 3.18
C ASP A 102 8.25 1.19 4.00
N THR A 103 9.07 0.15 3.82
CA THR A 103 10.34 -0.08 4.53
C THR A 103 11.51 0.68 3.92
N ARG A 104 11.32 1.41 2.80
CA ARG A 104 12.39 2.15 2.09
C ARG A 104 12.17 3.66 2.03
N ARG A 105 11.74 4.27 3.14
CA ARG A 105 11.49 5.73 3.18
C ARG A 105 12.79 6.50 3.36
N VAL A 106 13.08 7.38 2.40
CA VAL A 106 14.11 8.43 2.54
C VAL A 106 13.40 9.72 2.96
N LEU A 107 13.77 10.28 4.12
CA LEU A 107 13.24 11.57 4.53
C LEU A 107 13.76 12.68 3.60
N SER A 108 12.97 13.72 3.38
CA SER A 108 13.45 14.91 2.66
C SER A 108 14.62 15.56 3.40
N TRP A 109 15.57 16.11 2.65
CA TRP A 109 16.79 16.73 3.19
C TRP A 109 16.49 17.84 4.20
N ILE A 110 15.32 18.49 4.08
CA ILE A 110 14.87 19.57 4.98
C ILE A 110 14.76 19.09 6.44
N TRP A 111 14.52 17.80 6.68
CA TRP A 111 14.38 17.24 8.02
C TRP A 111 15.73 16.96 8.70
N TYR A 112 16.81 16.80 7.93
CA TYR A 112 18.15 16.54 8.47
C TYR A 112 18.88 17.82 8.90
N ASN A 113 18.67 18.93 8.19
CA ASN A 113 19.38 20.17 8.47
C ASN A 113 18.84 20.92 9.70
N VAL A 114 17.52 20.85 9.98
CA VAL A 114 16.92 21.54 11.14
C VAL A 114 17.43 20.98 12.47
N ALA A 115 17.66 19.67 12.57
CA ALA A 115 18.22 19.04 13.77
C ALA A 115 19.65 19.51 14.08
N SER A 116 20.41 19.95 13.06
CA SER A 116 21.81 20.39 13.22
C SER A 116 21.98 21.85 13.66
N GLN A 117 20.94 22.68 13.54
CA GLN A 117 21.04 24.13 13.78
C GLN A 117 20.66 24.58 15.22
N GLY A 118 20.27 23.66 16.10
CA GLY A 118 20.06 23.95 17.54
C GLY A 118 18.99 25.00 17.84
N THR A 119 18.08 25.27 16.90
CA THR A 119 16.98 26.24 17.05
C THR A 119 15.84 25.69 17.90
N GLU A 120 14.90 26.53 18.36
CA GLU A 120 13.70 26.08 19.08
C GLU A 120 12.88 25.05 18.26
N ASP A 121 12.88 25.16 16.94
CA ASP A 121 12.26 24.21 16.02
C ASP A 121 12.95 22.83 16.00
N ALA A 122 14.23 22.73 16.41
CA ALA A 122 14.96 21.48 16.46
C ALA A 122 14.38 20.51 17.49
N ALA A 123 13.84 21.00 18.61
CA ALA A 123 13.21 20.16 19.63
C ALA A 123 11.95 19.46 19.09
N ALA A 124 11.11 20.19 18.37
CA ALA A 124 9.90 19.63 17.76
C ALA A 124 10.23 18.61 16.64
N VAL A 125 11.27 18.87 15.85
CA VAL A 125 11.76 17.92 14.83
C VAL A 125 12.32 16.65 15.47
N LEU A 126 13.16 16.79 16.50
CA LEU A 126 13.74 15.65 17.22
C LEU A 126 12.65 14.80 17.89
N GLU A 127 11.63 15.43 18.47
CA GLU A 127 10.50 14.71 19.05
C GLU A 127 9.71 13.94 17.98
N GLY A 128 9.46 14.58 16.83
CA GLY A 128 8.89 13.90 15.67
C GLY A 128 9.69 12.67 15.25
N LEU A 129 11.01 12.79 15.15
CA LEU A 129 11.90 11.68 14.78
C LEU A 129 11.88 10.54 15.81
N ARG A 130 11.84 10.85 17.11
CA ARG A 130 11.71 9.84 18.18
C ARG A 130 10.40 9.07 18.07
N VAL A 131 9.30 9.77 17.84
CA VAL A 131 7.99 9.14 17.61
C VAL A 131 8.04 8.21 16.39
N GLN A 132 8.68 8.63 15.30
CA GLN A 132 8.84 7.75 14.13
C GLN A 132 9.69 6.52 14.43
N TRP A 133 10.83 6.71 15.08
CA TRP A 133 11.67 5.59 15.46
C TRP A 133 10.92 4.60 16.36
N ALA A 134 10.14 5.09 17.33
CA ALA A 134 9.34 4.24 18.21
C ALA A 134 8.27 3.46 17.42
N LYS A 135 7.59 4.11 16.46
CA LYS A 135 6.62 3.45 15.58
C LYS A 135 7.28 2.40 14.69
N SER A 136 8.35 2.75 13.99
CA SER A 136 9.10 1.82 13.14
C SER A 136 9.64 0.63 13.94
N LYS A 137 10.12 0.85 15.17
CA LYS A 137 10.57 -0.20 16.07
C LYS A 137 9.42 -1.09 16.55
N ALA A 138 8.26 -0.51 16.86
CA ALA A 138 7.07 -1.27 17.23
C ALA A 138 6.60 -2.14 16.05
N SER A 139 6.53 -1.57 14.83
CA SER A 139 6.20 -2.32 13.62
C SER A 139 7.22 -3.41 13.31
N ALA A 140 8.52 -3.15 13.48
CA ALA A 140 9.54 -4.17 13.30
C ALA A 140 9.41 -5.32 14.30
N ARG A 141 8.99 -5.03 15.54
CA ARG A 141 8.71 -6.05 16.55
C ARG A 141 7.45 -6.85 16.24
N SER A 142 6.39 -6.20 15.80
CA SER A 142 5.12 -6.87 15.46
C SER A 142 5.17 -7.60 14.12
N TRP A 143 6.13 -7.29 13.25
CA TRP A 143 6.21 -7.90 11.92
C TRP A 143 6.31 -9.43 11.97
N SER A 144 7.01 -9.99 12.96
CA SER A 144 7.04 -11.45 13.15
C SER A 144 5.65 -12.00 13.45
N ASP A 145 4.89 -11.31 14.30
CA ASP A 145 3.51 -11.69 14.65
C ASP A 145 2.59 -11.60 13.43
N ASP A 146 2.78 -10.58 12.58
CA ASP A 146 2.03 -10.42 11.33
C ASP A 146 2.32 -11.57 10.35
N VAL A 147 3.58 -12.02 10.27
CA VAL A 147 3.95 -13.19 9.45
C VAL A 147 3.35 -14.48 10.02
N HIS A 148 3.35 -14.65 11.36
CA HIS A 148 2.66 -15.75 12.02
C HIS A 148 1.16 -15.76 11.68
N LEU A 149 0.50 -14.61 11.79
CA LEU A 149 -0.92 -14.46 11.50
C LEU A 149 -1.23 -14.77 10.03
N LEU A 150 -0.45 -14.22 9.10
CA LEU A 150 -0.63 -14.45 7.66
C LEU A 150 -0.52 -15.94 7.30
N VAL A 151 0.51 -16.63 7.81
CA VAL A 151 0.69 -18.06 7.55
C VAL A 151 -0.45 -18.88 8.17
N GLU A 152 -0.93 -18.49 9.35
CA GLU A 152 -2.09 -19.15 9.96
C GLU A 152 -3.39 -18.87 9.20
N GLU A 153 -3.58 -17.67 8.65
CA GLU A 153 -4.72 -17.34 7.78
C GLU A 153 -4.70 -18.18 6.50
N MET A 154 -3.54 -18.32 5.85
CA MET A 154 -3.37 -19.23 4.71
C MET A 154 -3.79 -20.66 5.06
N ARG A 155 -3.30 -21.18 6.19
CA ARG A 155 -3.66 -22.52 6.67
C ARG A 155 -5.17 -22.64 6.95
N ARG A 156 -5.80 -21.62 7.54
CA ARG A 156 -7.23 -21.62 7.85
C ARG A 156 -8.10 -21.61 6.62
N VAL A 157 -7.73 -20.88 5.57
CA VAL A 157 -8.50 -20.88 4.32
C VAL A 157 -8.45 -22.25 3.65
N GLU A 158 -7.27 -22.88 3.58
CA GLU A 158 -7.14 -24.27 3.10
C GLU A 158 -7.98 -25.23 3.95
N ALA A 159 -7.86 -25.16 5.27
CA ALA A 159 -8.64 -26.01 6.18
C ALA A 159 -10.16 -25.79 6.05
N ALA A 160 -10.60 -24.56 5.84
CA ALA A 160 -12.01 -24.22 5.66
C ALA A 160 -12.57 -24.82 4.36
N THR A 161 -11.83 -24.72 3.25
CA THR A 161 -12.24 -25.32 1.96
C THR A 161 -12.36 -26.84 2.07
N HIS A 162 -11.37 -27.52 2.67
CA HIS A 162 -11.47 -28.96 2.95
C HIS A 162 -12.66 -29.31 3.85
N HIS A 163 -12.90 -28.54 4.91
CA HIS A 163 -14.05 -28.75 5.78
C HIS A 163 -15.40 -28.58 5.05
N ILE A 164 -15.50 -27.67 4.08
CA ILE A 164 -16.69 -27.52 3.23
C ILE A 164 -16.81 -28.74 2.29
N ALA A 165 -15.72 -29.20 1.69
CA ALA A 165 -15.68 -30.40 0.85
C ALA A 165 -16.16 -31.66 1.59
N ASP A 166 -15.69 -31.85 2.82
CA ASP A 166 -16.11 -32.95 3.71
C ASP A 166 -17.60 -32.87 4.06
N ARG A 167 -18.11 -31.65 4.25
CA ARG A 167 -19.52 -31.41 4.54
C ARG A 167 -20.40 -31.83 3.38
N TRP A 168 -20.06 -31.48 2.14
CA TRP A 168 -20.81 -31.94 0.96
C TRP A 168 -20.86 -33.47 0.88
N THR A 169 -19.72 -34.13 1.10
CA THR A 169 -19.64 -35.60 1.12
C THR A 169 -20.52 -36.20 2.22
N ARG A 170 -20.51 -35.62 3.42
CA ARG A 170 -21.35 -36.05 4.55
C ARG A 170 -22.83 -35.85 4.27
N ASP A 171 -23.19 -34.67 3.77
CA ASP A 171 -24.57 -34.25 3.58
C ASP A 171 -25.26 -35.03 2.45
N SER A 172 -24.50 -35.54 1.48
CA SER A 172 -25.00 -36.43 0.43
C SER A 172 -25.75 -37.66 0.98
N LYS A 173 -25.40 -38.11 2.19
CA LYS A 173 -25.96 -39.31 2.84
C LYS A 173 -27.16 -39.01 3.77
N LEU A 174 -27.50 -37.75 4.01
CA LEU A 174 -28.55 -37.37 4.96
C LEU A 174 -29.97 -37.74 4.50
N ARG A 175 -30.19 -37.87 3.18
CA ARG A 175 -31.50 -38.21 2.59
C ARG A 175 -31.58 -39.66 2.13
N SER A 176 -31.21 -40.59 3.02
CA SER A 176 -31.19 -42.05 2.73
C SER A 176 -32.55 -42.67 2.41
N GLY A 177 -33.67 -41.98 2.69
CA GLY A 177 -35.02 -42.42 2.33
C GLY A 177 -35.51 -41.93 0.95
N ALA A 178 -34.68 -41.22 0.18
CA ALA A 178 -35.06 -40.73 -1.14
C ALA A 178 -35.08 -41.86 -2.20
N PRO A 179 -35.86 -41.70 -3.29
CA PRO A 179 -35.79 -42.59 -4.46
C PRO A 179 -34.36 -42.69 -5.04
N SER A 180 -34.03 -43.81 -5.68
CA SER A 180 -32.69 -44.10 -6.20
C SER A 180 -32.15 -43.02 -7.14
N GLU A 181 -33.00 -42.49 -8.02
CA GLU A 181 -32.63 -41.49 -9.01
C GLU A 181 -32.26 -40.16 -8.33
N LEU A 182 -33.00 -39.81 -7.26
CA LEU A 182 -32.69 -38.62 -6.47
C LEU A 182 -31.43 -38.82 -5.61
N GLN A 183 -31.19 -40.03 -5.07
CA GLN A 183 -29.96 -40.34 -4.36
C GLN A 183 -28.73 -40.22 -5.26
N GLU A 184 -28.82 -40.73 -6.49
CA GLU A 184 -27.76 -40.58 -7.49
C GLU A 184 -27.49 -39.10 -7.79
N GLY A 185 -28.54 -38.31 -8.04
CA GLY A 185 -28.41 -36.87 -8.28
C GLY A 185 -27.79 -36.09 -7.11
N LEU A 186 -28.21 -36.38 -5.87
CA LEU A 186 -27.66 -35.77 -4.66
C LEU A 186 -26.18 -36.12 -4.47
N THR A 187 -25.84 -37.39 -4.72
CA THR A 187 -24.47 -37.89 -4.64
C THR A 187 -23.59 -37.21 -5.69
N GLY A 188 -24.03 -37.17 -6.95
CA GLY A 188 -23.30 -36.50 -8.02
C GLY A 188 -23.14 -34.99 -7.79
N TYR A 189 -24.18 -34.31 -7.29
CA TYR A 189 -24.12 -32.90 -6.94
C TYR A 189 -23.13 -32.63 -5.81
N ALA A 190 -23.17 -33.41 -4.74
CA ALA A 190 -22.23 -33.30 -3.63
C ALA A 190 -20.79 -33.53 -4.09
N PHE A 191 -20.52 -34.59 -4.85
CA PHE A 191 -19.17 -34.87 -5.37
C PHE A 191 -18.65 -33.77 -6.29
N ARG A 192 -19.52 -33.14 -7.10
CA ARG A 192 -19.13 -31.98 -7.91
C ARG A 192 -18.67 -30.81 -7.03
N HIS A 193 -19.40 -30.51 -5.95
CA HIS A 193 -19.01 -29.45 -5.01
C HIS A 193 -17.76 -29.78 -4.22
N THR A 194 -17.61 -31.02 -3.75
CA THR A 194 -16.37 -31.51 -3.13
C THR A 194 -15.17 -31.30 -4.06
N ALA A 195 -15.28 -31.70 -5.33
CA ALA A 195 -14.22 -31.51 -6.30
C ALA A 195 -13.92 -30.02 -6.59
N MET A 196 -14.91 -29.14 -6.54
CA MET A 196 -14.71 -27.70 -6.69
C MET A 196 -13.94 -27.10 -5.50
N GLU A 197 -14.31 -27.47 -4.28
CA GLU A 197 -13.63 -27.01 -3.05
C GLU A 197 -12.20 -27.53 -2.96
N GLU A 198 -11.96 -28.81 -3.31
CA GLU A 198 -10.61 -29.38 -3.38
C GLU A 198 -9.73 -28.66 -4.41
N ARG A 199 -10.29 -28.30 -5.57
CA ARG A 199 -9.57 -27.50 -6.58
C ARG A 199 -9.21 -26.11 -6.05
N LEU A 200 -10.09 -25.47 -5.29
CA LEU A 200 -9.79 -24.19 -4.65
C LEU A 200 -8.67 -24.33 -3.61
N ALA A 201 -8.73 -25.35 -2.76
CA ALA A 201 -7.68 -25.63 -1.77
C ALA A 201 -6.31 -25.80 -2.44
N ASN A 202 -6.23 -26.60 -3.52
CA ASN A 202 -5.01 -26.81 -4.28
C ASN A 202 -4.50 -25.52 -4.94
N LYS A 203 -5.40 -24.71 -5.50
CA LYS A 203 -5.04 -23.41 -6.10
C LYS A 203 -4.43 -22.47 -5.05
N TRP A 204 -5.06 -22.35 -3.88
CA TRP A 204 -4.53 -21.55 -2.79
C TRP A 204 -3.18 -22.07 -2.29
N ALA A 205 -3.06 -23.39 -2.17
CA ALA A 205 -1.83 -24.02 -1.73
C ALA A 205 -0.64 -23.69 -2.64
N GLU A 206 -0.84 -23.75 -3.96
CA GLU A 206 0.20 -23.39 -4.93
C GLU A 206 0.50 -21.89 -4.92
N GLN A 207 -0.53 -21.03 -4.90
CA GLN A 207 -0.32 -19.58 -4.84
C GLN A 207 0.46 -19.15 -3.60
N TRP A 208 0.21 -19.79 -2.46
CA TRP A 208 0.87 -19.47 -1.19
C TRP A 208 2.18 -20.20 -0.96
N ARG A 209 2.58 -21.14 -1.83
CA ARG A 209 3.82 -21.91 -1.72
C ARG A 209 5.05 -21.00 -1.59
N LYS A 210 5.21 -20.03 -2.50
CA LYS A 210 6.32 -19.08 -2.47
C LYS A 210 6.29 -18.19 -1.22
N GLY A 211 5.11 -17.74 -0.82
CA GLY A 211 4.93 -16.92 0.39
C GLY A 211 5.33 -17.66 1.66
N ARG A 212 4.87 -18.91 1.83
CA ARG A 212 5.23 -19.77 2.96
C ARG A 212 6.72 -20.10 3.00
N ALA A 213 7.33 -20.38 1.84
CA ALA A 213 8.77 -20.60 1.76
C ALA A 213 9.58 -19.38 2.24
N ARG A 214 9.13 -18.16 1.91
CA ARG A 214 9.75 -16.91 2.40
C ARG A 214 9.49 -16.68 3.89
N ALA A 215 8.32 -17.05 4.39
CA ALA A 215 7.95 -16.90 5.80
C ALA A 215 8.69 -17.89 6.72
N ALA A 216 8.97 -19.11 6.24
CA ALA A 216 9.58 -20.18 7.04
C ALA A 216 10.83 -19.77 7.84
N PRO A 217 11.87 -19.13 7.27
CA PRO A 217 13.04 -18.70 8.04
C PRO A 217 12.71 -17.62 9.07
N ILE A 218 11.78 -16.71 8.77
CA ILE A 218 11.32 -15.64 9.68
C ILE A 218 10.66 -16.26 10.92
N LEU A 219 9.75 -17.21 10.69
CA LEU A 219 9.04 -17.92 11.76
C LEU A 219 9.96 -18.79 12.62
N ALA A 220 11.07 -19.26 12.04
CA ALA A 220 12.12 -19.98 12.76
C ALA A 220 13.08 -19.05 13.53
N GLY A 221 12.92 -17.73 13.44
CA GLY A 221 13.84 -16.75 14.02
C GLY A 221 15.18 -16.66 13.31
N ASN A 222 15.33 -17.28 12.14
CA ASN A 222 16.57 -17.27 11.35
C ASN A 222 16.54 -16.09 10.35
N MET A 223 16.89 -14.90 10.86
CA MET A 223 16.90 -13.68 10.07
C MET A 223 17.94 -13.71 8.93
N GLU A 224 19.09 -14.37 9.12
CA GLU A 224 20.11 -14.50 8.08
C GLU A 224 19.57 -15.28 6.86
N ALA A 225 18.89 -16.40 7.10
CA ALA A 225 18.25 -17.17 6.04
C ALA A 225 17.08 -16.41 5.39
N ALA A 226 16.35 -15.60 6.16
CA ALA A 226 15.26 -14.78 5.63
C ALA A 226 15.80 -13.68 4.69
N GLU A 227 16.89 -13.02 5.08
CA GLU A 227 17.56 -12.02 4.25
C GLU A 227 18.16 -12.63 2.98
N GLU A 228 18.77 -13.82 3.08
CA GLU A 228 19.30 -14.54 1.91
C GLU A 228 18.18 -14.92 0.93
N ALA A 229 17.05 -15.42 1.43
CA ALA A 229 15.88 -15.68 0.62
C ALA A 229 15.32 -14.39 -0.03
N GLU A 230 15.33 -13.24 0.67
CA GLU A 230 14.94 -11.97 0.05
C GLU A 230 15.92 -11.55 -1.06
N ARG A 231 17.23 -11.69 -0.85
CA ARG A 231 18.25 -11.36 -1.86
C ARG A 231 18.06 -12.17 -3.14
N LEU A 232 17.83 -13.47 -3.02
CA LEU A 232 17.61 -14.38 -4.15
C LEU A 232 16.29 -14.13 -4.89
N THR A 233 15.26 -13.62 -4.21
CA THR A 233 13.97 -13.30 -4.86
C THR A 233 13.96 -11.93 -5.52
N LYS A 234 14.80 -10.99 -5.09
CA LYS A 234 14.90 -9.64 -5.68
C LYS A 234 15.51 -9.63 -7.07
N THR A 235 16.27 -10.66 -7.44
CA THR A 235 16.88 -10.81 -8.76
C THR A 235 15.90 -11.29 -9.84
N ASP A 236 14.74 -11.84 -9.47
CA ASP A 236 13.75 -12.41 -10.39
C ASP A 236 12.54 -11.50 -10.66
N VAL A 237 12.75 -10.23 -11.02
CA VAL A 237 11.65 -9.37 -11.50
C VAL A 237 11.98 -8.72 -12.84
N LEU A 238 11.85 -9.51 -13.90
CA LEU A 238 11.28 -9.06 -15.17
C LEU A 238 10.11 -10.01 -15.45
N ILE A 239 8.89 -9.59 -15.14
CA ILE A 239 7.68 -10.26 -15.61
C ILE A 239 7.14 -9.38 -16.73
N GLU A 240 7.58 -9.65 -17.96
CA GLU A 240 6.87 -9.19 -19.15
C GLU A 240 5.56 -9.99 -19.21
N ILE A 241 4.47 -9.35 -18.79
CA ILE A 241 3.14 -9.86 -19.06
C ILE A 241 2.82 -9.39 -20.48
N GLU A 242 3.14 -10.22 -21.48
CA GLU A 242 2.50 -10.12 -22.79
C GLU A 242 1.01 -10.44 -22.59
N LEU A 243 0.21 -9.38 -22.49
CA LEU A 243 -1.23 -9.48 -22.62
C LEU A 243 -1.48 -9.64 -24.13
N GLU A 244 -1.73 -10.86 -24.59
CA GLU A 244 -2.35 -11.07 -25.89
C GLU A 244 -3.74 -10.42 -25.84
N GLU A 245 -3.87 -9.23 -26.42
CA GLU A 245 -5.15 -8.64 -26.76
C GLU A 245 -5.75 -9.51 -27.87
N ASP A 246 -6.70 -10.36 -27.50
CA ASP A 246 -7.57 -11.04 -28.45
C ASP A 246 -8.47 -9.97 -29.11
N ASP A 247 -7.98 -9.42 -30.22
CA ASP A 247 -8.64 -8.42 -31.06
C ASP A 247 -9.75 -9.05 -31.93
N SER A 248 -10.30 -10.19 -31.52
CA SER A 248 -11.42 -10.82 -32.20
C SER A 248 -12.68 -9.96 -32.01
N PRO A 249 -13.24 -9.39 -33.08
CA PRO A 249 -14.48 -8.61 -32.99
C PRO A 249 -15.62 -9.49 -32.49
N PRO A 250 -16.59 -8.92 -31.74
CA PRO A 250 -17.73 -9.67 -31.23
C PRO A 250 -18.48 -10.32 -32.39
N VAL A 251 -18.74 -11.62 -32.27
CA VAL A 251 -19.58 -12.36 -33.21
C VAL A 251 -21.01 -11.89 -32.99
N ASP A 252 -21.58 -11.23 -33.99
CA ASP A 252 -23.01 -10.91 -34.04
C ASP A 252 -23.79 -12.21 -34.19
N ASP A 253 -24.39 -12.69 -33.10
CA ASP A 253 -25.40 -13.74 -33.14
C ASP A 253 -26.73 -13.13 -33.63
N ASP A 254 -26.88 -13.05 -34.96
CA ASP A 254 -28.18 -13.00 -35.62
C ASP A 254 -28.40 -14.35 -36.32
N PHE A 255 -29.14 -15.26 -35.67
CA PHE A 255 -30.17 -16.15 -36.25
C PHE A 255 -30.87 -16.98 -35.14
#